data_AF-X1S3U8-F1
#
_entry.id   AF-X1S3U8-F1
#
_cell.length_a   1.000
_cell.length_b   1.000
_cell.length_c   1.000
_cell.angle_alpha   90.00
_cell.angle_beta   90.00
_cell.angle_gamma   90.00
#
_symmetry.space_group_name_H-M   'P 1'
#
loop_
_entity.id
_entity.type
_entity.pdbx_description
1 polymer ?
#
loop_
_entity_poly.entity_id
_entity_poly.type
_entity_poly.pdbx_seq_one_letter_code
_entity_poly.pdbx_strand_id
1 'polypeptide(L)'
;MKKEESKEKKDQFVIKRGLEGKSFDVISKELTVTKVTLIKWSKELNDDISNLEHFEKEKMIEKYKAGKRIRFEAMLKIRDKILTEIEKRNLSEVSFGSLMKNFVEVEKILDGDLNLKFYTGGIENTLEESLDWTKKETIGFDNSFLNLKKH
;
A
#
# COMPACT_ATOMS: atom_id res chain seq x y z
N MET A 1 -30.08 0.95 -32.52
CA MET A 1 -29.95 -0.31 -31.75
C MET A 1 -28.60 -1.00 -31.95
N LYS A 2 -28.23 -1.51 -33.14
CA LYS A 2 -26.95 -2.25 -33.32
C LYS A 2 -25.66 -1.47 -32.99
N LYS A 3 -25.64 -0.13 -33.18
CA LYS A 3 -24.49 0.73 -32.83
C LYS A 3 -24.35 0.91 -31.31
N GLU A 4 -25.45 1.10 -30.59
CA GLU A 4 -25.48 1.26 -29.13
C GLU A 4 -24.98 0.00 -28.43
N GLU A 5 -25.49 -1.17 -28.84
CA GLU A 5 -25.09 -2.47 -28.28
C GLU A 5 -23.60 -2.78 -28.52
N SER A 6 -23.03 -2.30 -29.63
CA SER A 6 -21.61 -2.45 -29.91
C SER A 6 -20.72 -1.52 -29.07
N LYS A 7 -21.23 -0.36 -28.66
CA LYS A 7 -20.50 0.57 -27.81
C LYS A 7 -20.44 0.05 -26.37
N GLU A 8 -21.59 -0.39 -25.86
CA GLU A 8 -21.68 -0.93 -24.50
C GLU A 8 -20.78 -2.16 -24.30
N LYS A 9 -20.69 -3.06 -25.28
CA LYS A 9 -19.75 -4.21 -25.22
C LYS A 9 -18.28 -3.79 -25.22
N LYS A 10 -17.93 -2.69 -25.88
CA LYS A 10 -16.57 -2.13 -25.86
C LYS A 10 -16.25 -1.51 -24.50
N ASP A 11 -17.17 -0.76 -23.92
CA ASP A 11 -17.02 -0.18 -22.59
C ASP A 11 -16.84 -1.30 -21.53
N GLN A 12 -17.65 -2.35 -21.61
CA GLN A 12 -17.52 -3.54 -20.75
C GLN A 12 -16.20 -4.28 -20.96
N PHE A 13 -15.70 -4.34 -22.19
CA PHE A 13 -14.39 -4.93 -22.48
C PHE A 13 -13.25 -4.13 -21.81
N VAL A 14 -13.27 -2.80 -21.90
CA VAL A 14 -12.27 -1.93 -21.25
C VAL A 14 -12.24 -2.18 -19.75
N ILE A 15 -13.40 -2.21 -19.09
CA ILE A 15 -13.50 -2.47 -17.64
C ILE A 15 -12.95 -3.87 -17.29
N LYS A 16 -13.40 -4.91 -17.97
CA LYS A 16 -12.98 -6.29 -17.68
C LYS A 16 -11.51 -6.54 -17.95
N ARG A 17 -10.94 -5.85 -18.95
CA ARG A 17 -9.54 -6.03 -19.32
C ARG A 17 -8.62 -5.19 -18.45
N GLY A 18 -8.91 -3.90 -18.28
CA GLY A 18 -8.07 -2.94 -17.59
C GLY A 18 -8.23 -2.94 -16.07
N LEU A 19 -9.42 -3.19 -15.54
CA LEU A 19 -9.63 -3.20 -14.09
C LEU A 19 -9.64 -4.62 -13.50
N GLU A 20 -10.36 -5.56 -14.13
CA GLU A 20 -10.47 -6.93 -13.61
C GLU A 20 -9.32 -7.85 -14.06
N GLY A 21 -8.51 -7.44 -15.05
CA GLY A 21 -7.39 -8.24 -15.56
C GLY A 21 -7.80 -9.56 -16.22
N LYS A 22 -9.06 -9.69 -16.68
CA LYS A 22 -9.58 -10.95 -17.24
C LYS A 22 -8.94 -11.27 -18.60
N SER A 23 -8.76 -12.57 -18.85
CA SER A 23 -8.26 -13.06 -20.14
C SER A 23 -9.30 -12.91 -21.25
N PHE A 24 -8.84 -12.82 -22.50
CA PHE A 24 -9.73 -12.77 -23.67
C PHE A 24 -10.69 -13.97 -23.74
N ASP A 25 -10.29 -15.13 -23.23
CA ASP A 25 -11.11 -16.33 -23.18
C ASP A 25 -12.34 -16.15 -22.30
N VAL A 26 -12.13 -15.60 -21.09
CA VAL A 26 -13.23 -15.35 -20.14
C VAL A 26 -14.16 -14.28 -20.72
N ILE A 27 -13.59 -13.17 -21.20
CA ILE A 27 -14.36 -12.04 -21.73
C ILE A 27 -15.16 -12.45 -22.98
N SER A 28 -14.60 -13.29 -23.86
CA SER A 28 -15.28 -13.74 -25.08
C SER A 28 -16.58 -14.49 -24.78
N LYS A 29 -16.58 -15.28 -23.71
CA LYS A 29 -17.77 -16.00 -23.22
C LYS A 29 -18.76 -15.05 -22.55
N GLU A 30 -18.29 -14.13 -21.72
CA GLU A 30 -19.15 -13.17 -21.01
C GLU A 30 -19.86 -12.19 -21.96
N LEU A 31 -19.16 -11.66 -22.96
CA LEU A 31 -19.70 -10.67 -23.90
C LEU A 31 -20.32 -11.30 -25.17
N THR A 32 -20.22 -12.62 -25.31
CA THR A 32 -20.66 -13.37 -26.50
C THR A 32 -20.05 -12.79 -27.80
N VAL A 33 -18.73 -12.60 -27.78
CA VAL A 33 -17.95 -12.08 -28.93
C VAL A 33 -16.73 -12.97 -29.17
N THR A 34 -16.23 -13.00 -30.41
CA THR A 34 -15.05 -13.82 -30.72
C THR A 34 -13.77 -13.23 -30.12
N LYS A 35 -12.78 -14.08 -29.82
CA LYS A 35 -11.45 -13.62 -29.41
C LYS A 35 -10.80 -12.69 -30.43
N VAL A 36 -11.02 -12.94 -31.73
CA VAL A 36 -10.49 -12.08 -32.81
C VAL A 36 -11.06 -10.66 -32.70
N THR A 37 -12.35 -10.54 -32.37
CA THR A 37 -13.00 -9.25 -32.09
C THR A 37 -12.35 -8.55 -30.90
N LEU A 38 -12.10 -9.27 -29.78
CA LEU A 38 -11.45 -8.69 -28.60
C LEU A 38 -10.00 -8.27 -28.87
N ILE A 39 -9.24 -9.01 -29.68
CA ILE A 39 -7.88 -8.63 -30.09
C ILE A 39 -7.93 -7.32 -30.89
N LYS A 40 -8.90 -7.16 -31.78
CA LYS A 40 -9.10 -5.90 -32.51
C LYS A 40 -9.44 -4.76 -31.55
N TRP A 41 -10.38 -4.96 -30.63
CA TRP A 41 -10.74 -3.96 -29.64
C TRP A 41 -9.59 -3.62 -28.70
N SER A 42 -8.73 -4.58 -28.35
CA SER A 42 -7.54 -4.33 -27.53
C SER A 42 -6.57 -3.36 -28.20
N LYS A 43 -6.46 -3.39 -29.53
CA LYS A 43 -5.66 -2.43 -30.29
C LYS A 43 -6.34 -1.07 -30.39
N GLU A 44 -7.66 -1.08 -30.63
CA GLU A 44 -8.47 0.13 -30.80
C GLU A 44 -8.60 0.93 -29.50
N LEU A 45 -8.75 0.25 -28.37
CA LEU A 45 -9.04 0.82 -27.04
C LEU A 45 -7.84 0.70 -26.10
N ASN A 46 -6.64 0.57 -26.66
CA ASN A 46 -5.41 0.39 -25.89
C ASN A 46 -5.21 1.53 -24.88
N ASP A 47 -5.44 2.76 -25.33
CA ASP A 47 -5.27 3.95 -24.49
C ASP A 47 -6.32 3.99 -23.39
N ASP A 48 -7.57 3.64 -23.67
CA ASP A 48 -8.64 3.58 -22.66
C ASP A 48 -8.35 2.53 -21.58
N ILE A 49 -7.86 1.35 -21.99
CA ILE A 49 -7.44 0.27 -21.07
C ILE A 49 -6.27 0.75 -20.21
N SER A 50 -5.23 1.32 -20.84
CA SER A 50 -4.03 1.81 -20.14
C SER A 50 -4.37 2.95 -19.17
N ASN A 51 -5.22 3.88 -19.57
CA ASN A 51 -5.65 4.99 -18.73
C ASN A 51 -6.44 4.50 -17.51
N LEU A 52 -7.33 3.52 -17.70
CA LEU A 52 -8.09 2.92 -16.59
C LEU A 52 -7.18 2.15 -15.62
N GLU A 53 -6.23 1.38 -16.14
CA GLU A 53 -5.20 0.68 -15.35
C GLU A 53 -4.38 1.68 -14.52
N HIS A 54 -3.93 2.77 -15.15
CA HIS A 54 -3.16 3.80 -14.48
C HIS A 54 -3.98 4.50 -13.38
N PHE A 55 -5.21 4.89 -13.68
CA PHE A 55 -6.10 5.55 -12.74
C PHE A 55 -6.37 4.70 -11.49
N GLU A 56 -6.64 3.40 -11.65
CA GLU A 56 -6.87 2.52 -10.50
C GLU A 56 -5.58 2.31 -9.68
N LYS A 57 -4.41 2.25 -10.35
CA LYS A 57 -3.11 2.22 -9.68
C LYS A 57 -2.87 3.49 -8.86
N GLU A 58 -3.11 4.67 -9.43
CA GLU A 58 -2.98 5.95 -8.73
C GLU A 58 -3.90 6.02 -7.51
N LYS A 59 -5.18 5.65 -7.68
CA LYS A 59 -6.15 5.59 -6.59
C LYS A 59 -5.73 4.65 -5.46
N MET A 60 -5.15 3.49 -5.79
CA MET A 60 -4.62 2.56 -4.79
C MET A 60 -3.43 3.16 -4.04
N ILE A 61 -2.51 3.82 -4.76
CA ILE A 61 -1.36 4.52 -4.17
C ILE A 61 -1.81 5.63 -3.23
N GLU A 62 -2.77 6.46 -3.64
CA GLU A 62 -3.31 7.54 -2.82
C GLU A 62 -4.01 7.01 -1.56
N LYS A 63 -4.78 5.92 -1.68
CA LYS A 63 -5.37 5.25 -0.52
C LYS A 63 -4.30 4.75 0.46
N TYR A 64 -3.22 4.18 -0.05
CA TYR A 64 -2.10 3.71 0.77
C TYR A 64 -1.39 4.88 1.48
N LYS A 65 -1.11 5.99 0.78
CA LYS A 65 -0.52 7.21 1.36
C LYS A 65 -1.40 7.78 2.48
N ALA A 66 -2.71 7.87 2.24
CA ALA A 66 -3.67 8.29 3.27
C ALA A 66 -3.64 7.35 4.49
N GLY A 67 -3.59 6.03 4.26
CA GLY A 67 -3.44 5.02 5.32
C GLY A 67 -2.16 5.19 6.13
N LYS A 68 -1.01 5.45 5.48
CA LYS A 68 0.26 5.76 6.17
C LYS A 68 0.12 6.96 7.11
N ARG A 69 -0.50 8.04 6.63
CA ARG A 69 -0.74 9.24 7.43
C ARG A 69 -1.61 8.93 8.66
N ILE A 70 -2.73 8.24 8.46
CA ILE A 70 -3.65 7.85 9.56
C ILE A 70 -2.93 7.00 10.60
N ARG A 71 -2.13 6.01 10.16
CA ARG A 71 -1.34 5.17 11.05
C ARG A 71 -0.32 6.00 11.85
N PHE A 72 0.37 6.93 11.19
CA PHE A 72 1.32 7.81 11.85
C PHE A 72 0.65 8.71 12.90
N GLU A 73 -0.48 9.33 12.56
CA GLU A 73 -1.27 10.14 13.50
C GLU A 73 -1.77 9.31 14.71
N ALA A 74 -2.19 8.06 14.50
CA ALA A 74 -2.57 7.16 15.59
C ALA A 74 -1.38 6.82 16.50
N MET A 75 -0.20 6.56 15.92
CA MET A 75 1.02 6.30 16.68
C MET A 75 1.45 7.52 17.50
N LEU A 76 1.36 8.74 16.94
CA LEU A 76 1.62 9.98 17.69
C LEU A 76 0.66 10.14 18.87
N LYS A 77 -0.64 9.90 18.66
CA LYS A 77 -1.64 9.93 19.76
C LYS A 77 -1.31 8.94 20.88
N ILE A 78 -0.84 7.74 20.54
CA ILE A 78 -0.42 6.74 21.53
C ILE A 78 0.85 7.20 22.25
N ARG A 79 1.85 7.70 21.51
CA ARG A 79 3.08 8.28 22.06
C ARG A 79 2.76 9.37 23.09
N ASP A 80 1.89 10.32 22.74
CA ASP A 80 1.58 11.45 23.62
C ASP A 80 0.88 11.01 24.90
N LYS A 81 0.01 9.99 24.81
CA LYS A 81 -0.60 9.35 25.99
C LYS A 81 0.43 8.67 26.87
N ILE A 82 1.39 7.94 26.28
CA ILE A 82 2.48 7.29 27.02
C ILE A 82 3.34 8.34 27.71
N LEU A 83 3.74 9.41 27.01
CA LEU A 83 4.52 10.50 27.57
C LEU A 83 3.80 11.18 28.74
N THR A 84 2.52 11.47 28.58
CA THR A 84 1.69 12.04 29.65
C THR A 84 1.69 11.16 30.90
N GLU A 85 1.62 9.85 30.75
CA GLU A 85 1.68 8.92 31.90
C GLU A 85 3.08 8.77 32.50
N ILE A 86 4.13 8.86 31.68
CA ILE A 86 5.52 8.90 32.16
C ILE A 86 5.77 10.17 32.98
N GLU A 87 5.32 11.34 32.49
CA GLU A 87 5.49 12.63 33.16
C GLU A 87 4.80 12.70 34.53
N LYS A 88 3.66 12.01 34.69
CA LYS A 88 2.94 11.93 35.97
C LYS A 88 3.58 10.98 36.98
N ARG A 89 4.39 10.02 36.52
CA ARG A 89 4.94 8.99 37.40
C ARG A 89 6.14 9.54 38.16
N ASN A 90 6.18 9.22 39.45
CA ASN A 90 7.41 9.38 40.20
C ASN A 90 8.41 8.31 39.75
N LEU A 91 9.45 8.72 39.03
CA LEU A 91 10.48 7.83 38.51
C LEU A 91 11.61 7.56 39.52
N SER A 92 11.53 8.10 40.74
CA SER A 92 12.57 7.93 41.77
C SER A 92 12.79 6.48 42.20
N GLU A 93 11.78 5.62 42.02
CA GLU A 93 11.87 4.18 42.31
C GLU A 93 12.44 3.36 41.15
N VAL A 94 12.60 3.96 39.96
CA VAL A 94 13.20 3.32 38.80
C VAL A 94 14.71 3.50 38.84
N SER A 95 15.46 2.43 38.63
CA SER A 95 16.92 2.50 38.63
C SER A 95 17.43 3.44 37.53
N PHE A 96 18.45 4.24 37.84
CA PHE A 96 19.10 5.15 36.88
C PHE A 96 19.60 4.42 35.63
N GLY A 97 20.12 3.20 35.78
CA GLY A 97 20.56 2.37 34.65
C GLY A 97 19.42 1.98 33.70
N SER A 98 18.24 1.68 34.24
CA SER A 98 17.03 1.43 33.43
C SER A 98 16.57 2.69 32.70
N LEU A 99 16.61 3.85 33.36
CA LEU A 99 16.24 5.13 32.73
C LEU A 99 17.17 5.45 31.56
N MET A 100 18.49 5.36 31.76
CA MET A 100 19.48 5.63 30.72
C MET A 100 19.40 4.66 29.55
N LYS A 101 19.15 3.36 29.81
CA LYS A 101 18.95 2.38 28.75
C LYS A 101 17.74 2.74 27.88
N ASN A 102 16.60 3.08 28.50
CA ASN A 102 15.40 3.46 27.75
C ASN A 102 15.59 4.77 26.98
N PHE A 103 16.30 5.75 27.54
CA PHE A 103 16.65 6.99 26.84
C PHE A 103 17.46 6.71 25.56
N VAL A 104 18.51 5.90 25.66
CA VAL A 104 19.35 5.52 24.50
C VAL A 104 18.56 4.76 23.42
N GLU A 105 17.63 3.87 23.81
CA GLU A 105 16.79 3.17 22.83
C GLU A 105 15.81 4.12 22.12
N VAL A 106 15.27 5.12 22.82
CA VAL A 106 14.43 6.16 22.19
C VAL A 106 15.25 7.02 21.21
N GLU A 107 16.44 7.46 21.60
CA GLU A 107 17.34 8.23 20.72
C GLU A 107 17.71 7.45 19.46
N LYS A 108 18.02 6.15 19.57
CA LYS A 108 18.29 5.28 18.41
C LYS A 108 17.11 5.17 17.45
N ILE A 109 15.88 5.09 17.97
CA ILE A 109 14.67 5.03 17.15
C ILE A 109 14.47 6.35 16.41
N LEU A 110 14.72 7.49 17.08
CA LEU A 110 14.62 8.81 16.47
C LEU A 110 15.71 9.05 15.40
N ASP A 111 16.95 8.63 15.64
CA ASP A 111 18.05 8.72 14.67
C ASP A 111 17.86 7.77 13.47
N GLY A 112 17.31 6.58 13.70
CA GLY A 112 16.95 5.63 12.65
C GLY A 112 15.85 6.16 11.72
N ASP A 113 14.87 6.87 12.27
CA ASP A 113 13.76 7.49 11.51
C ASP A 113 14.14 8.83 10.84
N LEU A 114 15.14 9.57 11.37
CA LEU A 114 15.65 10.80 10.75
C LEU A 114 16.38 10.52 9.43
N ASN A 115 17.14 9.42 9.36
CA ASN A 115 17.75 8.96 8.09
C ASN A 115 16.71 8.54 7.05
N LEU A 116 15.49 8.18 7.46
CA LEU A 116 14.39 7.82 6.56
C LEU A 116 13.56 9.03 6.08
N LYS A 117 13.68 10.20 6.74
CA LYS A 117 12.82 11.38 6.49
C LYS A 117 13.47 12.53 5.72
N PHE A 118 14.79 12.50 5.48
CA PHE A 118 15.47 13.53 4.66
C PHE A 118 15.88 13.06 3.26
N TYR A 119 15.76 11.77 2.92
CA TYR A 119 15.80 11.27 1.54
C TYR A 119 14.41 11.29 0.88
N THR A 120 13.74 12.44 0.90
CA THR A 120 12.68 12.75 -0.09
C THR A 120 12.90 14.13 -0.70
N GLY A 121 14.16 14.55 -0.81
CA GLY A 121 14.61 15.69 -1.62
C GLY A 121 15.04 15.29 -3.04
N GLY A 122 14.87 14.03 -3.43
CA GLY A 122 15.11 13.54 -4.78
C GLY A 122 13.86 12.81 -5.28
N ILE A 123 13.34 13.26 -6.41
CA ILE A 123 12.36 12.51 -7.20
C ILE A 123 13.10 11.26 -7.71
N GLU A 124 13.04 10.17 -6.97
CA GLU A 124 13.32 8.85 -7.52
C GLU A 124 12.28 7.88 -6.96
N ASN A 125 11.53 7.27 -7.88
CA ASN A 125 10.39 6.40 -7.63
C ASN A 125 10.82 5.12 -6.89
N THR A 126 10.90 5.19 -5.56
CA THR A 126 11.12 4.02 -4.68
C THR A 126 9.94 3.04 -4.63
N LEU A 127 8.78 3.39 -5.22
CA LEU A 127 7.63 2.47 -5.31
C LEU A 127 7.85 1.34 -6.32
N GLU A 128 8.59 1.57 -7.41
CA GLU A 128 8.89 0.50 -8.38
C GLU A 128 10.01 -0.44 -7.90
N GLU A 129 10.99 0.07 -7.16
CA GLU A 129 12.05 -0.75 -6.55
C GLU A 129 11.57 -1.56 -5.34
N SER A 130 10.60 -1.05 -4.58
CA SER A 130 10.03 -1.77 -3.42
C SER A 130 8.96 -2.81 -3.78
N LEU A 131 8.50 -2.83 -5.03
CA LEU A 131 7.55 -3.82 -5.56
C LEU A 131 8.22 -4.89 -6.44
N ASP A 132 9.56 -5.02 -6.36
CA ASP A 132 10.28 -6.15 -6.93
C ASP A 132 9.93 -7.45 -6.16
N TRP A 133 8.86 -8.10 -6.62
CA TRP A 133 8.35 -9.38 -6.09
C TRP A 133 9.33 -10.55 -6.27
N THR A 134 10.47 -10.35 -6.95
CA THR A 134 11.54 -11.34 -7.04
C THR A 134 12.47 -11.33 -5.84
N LYS A 135 12.55 -10.20 -5.10
CA LYS A 135 13.24 -10.12 -3.81
C LYS A 135 12.25 -10.47 -2.71
N LYS A 136 12.07 -11.78 -2.47
CA LYS A 136 11.46 -12.28 -1.24
C LYS A 136 12.40 -12.01 -0.06
N GLU A 137 12.45 -10.78 0.42
CA GLU A 137 12.80 -10.57 1.82
C GLU A 137 11.56 -10.93 2.64
N THR A 138 11.60 -12.12 3.24
CA THR A 138 10.69 -12.46 4.32
C THR A 138 10.92 -11.47 5.44
N ILE A 139 10.08 -10.44 5.50
CA ILE A 139 9.96 -9.60 6.70
C ILE A 139 9.40 -10.52 7.78
N GLY A 140 10.29 -11.10 8.58
CA GLY A 140 9.92 -11.88 9.75
C GLY A 140 9.19 -10.95 10.72
N PHE A 141 7.87 -11.08 10.81
CA PHE A 141 7.11 -10.50 11.90
C PHE A 141 7.46 -11.26 13.17
N ASP A 142 8.33 -10.68 14.00
CA ASP A 142 8.55 -11.19 15.34
C ASP A 142 7.29 -10.95 16.17
N ASN A 143 6.47 -11.98 16.37
CA ASN A 143 5.26 -11.91 17.19
C ASN A 143 5.55 -12.09 18.70
N SER A 144 6.81 -12.01 19.13
CA SER A 144 7.22 -12.17 20.54
C SER A 144 6.47 -11.23 21.50
N PHE A 145 6.04 -10.05 21.03
CA PHE A 145 5.28 -9.09 21.83
C PHE A 145 3.81 -9.46 22.03
N LEU A 146 3.25 -10.42 21.28
CA LEU A 146 1.83 -10.79 21.42
C LEU A 146 1.55 -11.73 22.60
N ASN A 147 2.58 -12.33 23.22
CA ASN A 147 2.49 -13.13 24.45
C ASN A 147 1.19 -13.92 24.61
N LEU A 148 0.76 -14.59 23.53
CA LEU A 148 -0.43 -15.42 23.54
C LEU A 148 -0.06 -16.69 24.31
N LYS A 149 -0.48 -16.74 25.58
CA LYS A 149 -0.46 -17.97 26.37
C LYS A 149 -1.18 -19.04 25.56
N LYS A 150 -0.43 -20.04 25.11
CA LYS A 150 -0.99 -21.28 24.58
C LYS A 150 -1.72 -21.96 25.75
N HIS A 151 -3.03 -22.08 25.64
CA HIS A 151 -3.79 -23.12 26.32
C HIS A 151 -3.76 -24.39 25.48
#